data_AF-A0A430VJU1-F1
#
_entry.id   AF-A0A430VJU1-F1
#
_cell.length_a   1.000
_cell.length_b   1.000
_cell.length_c   1.000
_cell.angle_alpha   90.00
_cell.angle_beta   90.00
_cell.angle_gamma   90.00
#
_symmetry.space_group_name_H-M   'P 1'
#
loop_
_entity.id
_entity.type
_entity.pdbx_description
1 polymer ?
#
loop_
_entity_poly.entity_id
_entity_poly.type
_entity_poly.pdbx_seq_one_letter_code
_entity_poly.pdbx_strand_id
1 'polypeptide(L)'
;MPGLLDLLTEDYQSGEALARHLGISRQAVSKEAKRLLAEGFPVEVSREGYRIRPGTPLPHLFHPPGRLGRPYRYLGRVGSTQDVLR
;
A
#
# COMPACT_ATOMS: atom_id res chain seq x y z
N MET A 1 11.32 -5.76 -6.94
CA MET A 1 11.06 -4.31 -7.00
C MET A 1 9.85 -4.05 -6.13
N PRO A 2 9.91 -3.19 -5.10
CA PRO A 2 8.75 -2.84 -4.28
C PRO A 2 7.66 -2.19 -5.15
N GLY A 3 6.40 -2.52 -4.88
CA GLY A 3 5.25 -1.86 -5.50
C GLY A 3 4.92 -0.53 -4.80
N LEU A 4 3.97 0.23 -5.33
CA LEU A 4 3.55 1.49 -4.71
C LEU A 4 3.10 1.30 -3.25
N LEU A 5 2.38 0.21 -2.96
CA LEU A 5 1.88 -0.09 -1.62
C LEU A 5 3.01 -0.21 -0.58
N ASP A 6 4.15 -0.79 -0.97
CA ASP A 6 5.31 -0.99 -0.10
C ASP A 6 6.03 0.32 0.25
N LEU A 7 5.70 1.42 -0.45
CA LEU A 7 6.27 2.74 -0.23
C LEU A 7 5.30 3.72 0.44
N LEU A 8 4.00 3.40 0.50
CA LEU A 8 3.03 4.29 1.13
C LEU A 8 3.26 4.32 2.65
N THR A 9 3.25 5.52 3.21
CA THR A 9 3.27 5.77 4.65
C THR A 9 1.96 6.43 5.06
N GLU A 10 1.78 6.71 6.35
CA GLU A 10 0.62 7.43 6.88
C GLU A 10 0.67 8.94 6.60
N ASP A 11 1.84 9.44 6.18
CA ASP A 11 2.04 10.82 5.76
C ASP A 11 1.89 10.96 4.24
N TYR A 12 1.40 12.12 3.80
CA TYR A 12 1.27 12.41 2.37
C TYR A 12 2.65 12.49 1.70
N GLN A 13 2.79 11.73 0.62
CA GLN A 13 3.97 11.72 -0.24
C GLN A 13 3.62 12.19 -1.64
N SER A 14 4.45 13.06 -2.21
CA SER A 14 4.19 13.55 -3.57
C SER A 14 4.32 12.43 -4.60
N GLY A 15 3.48 12.49 -5.65
CA GLY A 15 3.56 11.52 -6.75
C GLY A 15 4.90 11.54 -7.47
N GLU A 16 5.61 12.67 -7.47
CA GLU A 16 6.95 12.79 -8.07
C GLU A 16 8.02 12.08 -7.25
N ALA A 17 7.97 12.18 -5.92
CA ALA A 17 8.89 11.46 -5.05
C ALA A 17 8.71 9.95 -5.18
N LEU A 18 7.45 9.48 -5.17
CA LEU A 18 7.11 8.07 -5.36
C LEU A 18 7.52 7.57 -6.75
N ALA A 19 7.25 8.35 -7.80
CA ALA A 19 7.64 8.03 -9.18
C ALA A 19 9.15 7.85 -9.32
N ARG A 20 9.93 8.78 -8.73
CA ARG A 20 11.39 8.71 -8.71
C ARG A 20 11.89 7.46 -7.99
N HIS A 21 11.31 7.13 -6.83
CA HIS A 21 11.69 5.96 -6.06
C HIS A 21 11.38 4.65 -6.82
N LEU A 22 10.26 4.61 -7.53
CA LEU A 22 9.82 3.45 -8.31
C LEU A 22 10.46 3.36 -9.71
N GLY A 23 11.14 4.42 -10.18
CA GLY A 23 11.66 4.49 -11.54
C GLY A 23 10.57 4.51 -12.62
N ILE A 24 9.39 5.06 -12.32
CA ILE A 24 8.23 5.13 -13.22
C ILE A 24 7.76 6.57 -13.42
N SER A 25 6.78 6.79 -14.30
CA SER A 25 6.17 8.12 -14.45
C SER A 25 5.20 8.45 -13.31
N ARG A 26 5.00 9.75 -13.04
CA ARG A 26 3.97 10.23 -12.10
C ARG A 26 2.57 9.75 -12.48
N GLN A 27 2.28 9.65 -13.79
CA GLN A 27 1.00 9.12 -14.27
C GLN A 27 0.84 7.63 -13.92
N ALA A 28 1.92 6.84 -13.99
CA ALA A 28 1.91 5.45 -13.58
C ALA A 28 1.64 5.29 -12.07
N VAL A 29 2.20 6.17 -11.23
CA VAL A 29 1.86 6.23 -9.79
C VAL A 29 0.36 6.47 -9.59
N SER A 30 -0.21 7.44 -10.31
CA SER A 30 -1.66 7.69 -10.19
C SER A 30 -2.51 6.51 -10.66
N LYS A 31 -2.10 5.82 -11.73
CA LYS A 31 -2.80 4.62 -12.23
C LYS A 31 -2.75 3.51 -11.18
N GLU A 32 -1.58 3.30 -10.59
CA GLU A 32 -1.36 2.29 -9.56
C GLU A 32 -2.13 2.58 -8.28
N ALA A 33 -2.16 3.82 -7.81
CA ALA A 33 -2.96 4.21 -6.64
C ALA A 33 -4.46 3.93 -6.84
N LYS A 34 -4.98 4.24 -8.04
CA LYS A 34 -6.38 3.94 -8.41
C LYS A 34 -6.64 2.43 -8.46
N ARG A 35 -5.68 1.66 -8.97
CA ARG A 35 -5.76 0.19 -9.00
C ARG A 35 -5.83 -0.38 -7.58
N LEU A 36 -4.91 0.03 -6.70
CA LEU A 36 -4.90 -0.39 -5.29
C LEU A 36 -6.21 -0.02 -4.57
N LEU A 37 -6.73 1.18 -4.80
CA LEU A 37 -8.01 1.59 -4.23
C LEU A 37 -9.17 0.70 -4.73
N ALA A 38 -9.20 0.37 -6.02
CA ALA A 38 -10.20 -0.53 -6.60
C ALA A 38 -10.08 -1.97 -6.06
N GLU A 39 -8.86 -2.43 -5.80
CA GLU A 39 -8.55 -3.69 -5.14
C GLU A 39 -8.89 -3.67 -3.63
N GLY A 40 -9.30 -2.53 -3.06
CA GLY A 40 -9.77 -2.41 -1.69
C GLY A 40 -8.70 -2.01 -0.67
N PHE A 41 -7.50 -1.64 -1.11
CA PHE A 41 -6.51 -1.03 -0.22
C PHE A 41 -6.94 0.41 0.15
N PRO A 42 -6.81 0.85 1.41
CA PRO A 42 -7.26 2.17 1.86
C PRO A 42 -6.27 3.28 1.49
N VAL A 43 -5.91 3.37 0.22
CA VAL A 43 -5.04 4.44 -0.31
C VAL A 43 -5.83 5.74 -0.37
N GLU A 44 -5.26 6.81 0.19
CA GLU A 44 -5.84 8.15 0.14
C GLU A 44 -5.07 9.01 -0.87
N VAL A 45 -5.82 9.67 -1.75
CA VAL A 45 -5.29 10.53 -2.81
C VAL A 45 -5.82 11.93 -2.62
N SER A 46 -4.93 12.91 -2.49
CA SER A 46 -5.28 14.32 -2.29
C SER A 46 -4.40 15.24 -3.15
N ARG A 47 -4.56 16.56 -3.00
CA ARG A 47 -3.65 17.54 -3.61
C ARG A 47 -2.24 17.47 -3.03
N GLU A 48 -2.10 17.03 -1.78
CA GLU A 48 -0.81 16.87 -1.10
C GLU A 48 -0.05 15.62 -1.58
N GLY A 49 -0.76 14.64 -2.15
CA GLY A 49 -0.17 13.46 -2.78
C GLY A 49 -0.90 12.17 -2.41
N TYR A 50 -0.13 11.16 -2.01
CA TYR A 50 -0.60 9.80 -1.76
C TYR A 50 -0.15 9.36 -0.37
N ARG A 51 -1.05 8.72 0.37
CA ARG A 51 -0.73 8.03 1.63
C ARG A 51 -1.56 6.77 1.77
N ILE A 52 -1.21 5.91 2.70
CA ILE A 52 -2.14 4.91 3.23
C ILE A 52 -2.94 5.55 4.37
N ARG A 53 -4.20 5.15 4.56
CA ARG A 53 -4.99 5.58 5.71
C ARG A 53 -4.24 5.30 7.02
N PRO A 54 -4.11 6.27 7.95
CA PRO A 54 -3.49 6.04 9.25
C PRO A 54 -4.09 4.86 10.03
N GLY A 55 -3.24 4.10 10.71
CA GLY A 55 -3.59 2.85 11.39
C GLY A 55 -3.71 1.64 10.46
N THR A 56 -3.42 1.77 9.16
CA THR A 56 -3.41 0.60 8.26
C THR A 56 -2.18 -0.27 8.56
N PRO A 57 -2.37 -1.56 8.92
CA PRO A 57 -1.27 -2.42 9.33
C PRO A 57 -0.52 -3.00 8.11
N LEU A 58 0.14 -2.14 7.32
CA LEU A 58 0.99 -2.58 6.22
C LEU A 58 2.29 -3.23 6.76
N PRO A 59 2.83 -4.28 6.09
CA PRO A 59 4.07 -5.00 6.44
C PRO A 59 5.22 -4.17 7.00
N HIS A 60 5.46 -3.00 6.42
CA HIS A 60 6.56 -2.10 6.77
C HIS A 60 6.19 -1.00 7.78
N LEU A 61 4.91 -0.84 8.11
CA LEU A 61 4.43 0.15 9.10
C LEU A 61 4.06 -0.50 10.43
N PHE A 62 3.62 -1.75 10.40
CA PHE A 62 3.18 -2.47 11.58
C PHE A 62 3.96 -3.76 11.76
N HIS A 63 4.26 -4.10 13.01
CA HIS A 63 4.86 -5.38 13.36
C HIS A 63 4.07 -5.99 14.50
N PRO A 64 3.33 -7.10 14.27
CA PRO A 64 2.51 -7.69 15.31
C PRO A 64 3.39 -8.13 16.49
N PRO A 65 2.93 -7.91 17.73
CA PRO A 65 3.63 -8.35 18.93
C PRO A 65 3.48 -9.86 19.14
N GLY A 66 4.46 -10.46 19.81
CA GLY A 66 4.44 -11.90 20.15
C GLY A 66 5.01 -12.82 19.06
N ARG A 67 4.80 -14.13 19.22
CA ARG A 67 5.35 -15.16 18.31
C ARG A 67 4.45 -15.48 17.11
N LEU A 68 3.16 -15.15 17.20
CA LEU A 68 2.18 -15.41 16.15
C LEU A 68 2.02 -14.18 15.24
N GLY A 69 1.48 -14.39 14.04
CA GLY A 69 1.26 -13.31 13.08
C GLY A 69 2.50 -12.93 12.27
N ARG A 70 3.49 -13.82 12.14
CA ARG A 70 4.62 -13.65 11.21
C ARG A 70 4.89 -14.96 10.45
N PRO A 71 5.15 -14.90 9.13
CA PRO A 71 4.99 -13.74 8.26
C PRO A 71 3.51 -13.32 8.15
N TYR A 72 3.25 -12.03 7.94
CA TYR A 72 1.90 -11.54 7.70
C TYR A 72 1.81 -10.84 6.35
N ARG A 73 0.61 -10.85 5.79
CA ARG A 73 0.28 -10.18 4.53
C ARG A 73 -0.94 -9.31 4.77
N TYR A 74 -0.85 -8.07 4.31
CA TYR A 74 -2.03 -7.21 4.23
C TYR A 74 -2.67 -7.40 2.87
N LEU A 75 -3.95 -7.77 2.86
CA LEU A 75 -4.72 -7.99 1.65
C LEU A 75 -5.74 -6.87 1.52
N GLY A 76 -6.02 -6.45 0.29
CA GLY A 76 -7.18 -5.60 -0.01
C GLY A 76 -8.47 -6.39 0.16
N ARG A 77 -9.41 -6.21 -0.76
CA ARG A 77 -10.64 -7.01 -0.80
C ARG A 77 -10.35 -8.40 -1.38
N VAL A 78 -10.60 -9.44 -0.59
CA VAL A 78 -10.50 -10.84 -1.00
C VAL A 78 -11.75 -11.61 -0.58
N GLY A 79 -12.09 -12.67 -1.31
CA GLY A 79 -13.24 -13.52 -0.97
C GLY A 79 -13.00 -14.37 0.28
N SER A 80 -11.82 -14.98 0.37
CA SER A 80 -11.39 -15.80 1.50
C SER A 80 -9.89 -15.66 1.69
N THR A 81 -9.43 -15.46 2.92
CA THR A 81 -7.99 -15.44 3.23
C THR A 81 -7.38 -16.83 3.10
N GLN A 82 -8.15 -17.91 3.24
CA GLN A 82 -7.68 -19.28 3.02
C GLN A 82 -7.39 -19.55 1.55
N ASP A 83 -8.23 -19.07 0.64
CA ASP A 83 -8.04 -19.28 -0.81
C ASP A 83 -6.80 -18.56 -1.33
N VAL A 84 -6.44 -17.43 -0.73
CA VAL A 84 -5.21 -16.66 -1.06
C VAL A 84 -3.93 -17.40 -0.60
N LEU A 85 -4.05 -18.31 0.37
CA LEU A 85 -2.93 -19.04 0.95
C LEU A 85 -2.77 -20.47 0.42
N ARG A 86 -3.70 -20.93 -0.43
CA ARG A 86 -3.61 -22.24 -1.09
C ARG A 86 -2.52 -22.23 -2.15
#